data_AF-A0A5M8FLC3-F1
#
_entry.id   AF-A0A5M8FLC3-F1
#
_cell.length_a   1.000
_cell.length_b   1.000
_cell.length_c   1.000
_cell.angle_alpha   90.00
_cell.angle_beta   90.00
_cell.angle_gamma   90.00
#
_symmetry.space_group_name_H-M   'P 1'
#
loop_
_entity.id
_entity.type
_entity.pdbx_description
1 polymer ?
#
loop_
_entity_poly.entity_id
_entity_poly.type
_entity_poly.pdbx_seq_one_letter_code
_entity_poly.pdbx_strand_id
1 'polypeptide(L)'
;MHIQTSARRFSSIHDHLPLDEHGFLLDPHYWSEHMACLITAMDGRGTLQAEHWSVIYYLREHYLTYGALPATSNLCKTLGLKKAQVKQLFGSCRAAWRTAGLPNPGEEALTYMN
;
A
#
# COMPACT_ATOMS: atom_id res chain seq x y z
N MET A 1 -22.41 -1.93 30.09
CA MET A 1 -22.31 -1.84 28.62
C MET A 1 -20.95 -2.41 28.23
N HIS A 2 -20.90 -3.67 27.78
CA HIS A 2 -19.64 -4.31 27.37
C HIS A 2 -19.41 -4.10 25.88
N ILE A 3 -18.34 -3.39 25.58
CA ILE A 3 -17.75 -3.20 24.24
C ILE A 3 -17.09 -4.51 23.80
N GLN A 4 -17.62 -5.14 22.75
CA GLN A 4 -16.99 -6.27 22.07
C GLN A 4 -15.97 -5.75 21.06
N THR A 5 -14.73 -5.60 21.50
CA THR A 5 -13.59 -5.36 20.61
C THR A 5 -13.14 -6.72 20.06
N SER A 6 -13.69 -7.13 18.92
CA SER A 6 -13.23 -8.33 18.21
C SER A 6 -11.89 -8.06 17.52
N ALA A 7 -10.82 -7.96 18.31
CA ALA A 7 -9.46 -8.08 17.80
C ALA A 7 -9.21 -9.56 17.48
N ARG A 8 -9.36 -9.97 16.22
CA ARG A 8 -8.84 -11.27 15.77
C ARG A 8 -7.32 -11.21 15.91
N ARG A 9 -6.80 -11.76 17.02
CA ARG A 9 -5.40 -12.13 17.15
C ARG A 9 -5.10 -13.15 16.04
N PHE A 10 -4.06 -12.90 15.25
CA PHE A 10 -3.43 -13.93 14.43
C PHE A 10 -3.22 -15.16 15.30
N SER A 11 -3.90 -16.25 14.96
CA SER A 11 -4.10 -17.38 15.87
C SER A 11 -2.92 -18.36 15.88
N SER A 12 -1.97 -18.20 14.96
CA SER A 12 -0.75 -19.01 14.90
C SER A 12 0.36 -18.32 14.11
N ILE A 13 1.61 -18.64 14.45
CA ILE A 13 2.85 -18.28 13.72
C ILE A 13 2.89 -18.81 12.26
N HIS A 14 1.87 -19.55 11.83
CA HIS A 14 1.74 -20.14 10.50
C HIS A 14 0.63 -19.52 9.65
N ASP A 15 -0.03 -18.46 10.12
CA ASP A 15 -1.03 -17.77 9.30
C ASP A 15 -0.33 -17.08 8.13
N HIS A 16 -0.63 -17.53 6.91
CA HIS A 16 -0.13 -16.91 5.69
C HIS A 16 -0.62 -15.47 5.60
N LEU A 17 0.26 -14.56 5.18
CA LEU A 17 -0.16 -13.19 4.88
C LEU A 17 -1.24 -13.22 3.80
N PRO A 18 -2.29 -12.38 3.91
CA PRO A 18 -3.41 -12.36 2.97
C PRO A 18 -3.00 -11.64 1.67
N LEU A 19 -1.97 -12.17 1.00
CA LEU A 19 -1.41 -11.66 -0.24
C LEU A 19 -1.69 -12.63 -1.39
N ASP A 20 -1.83 -12.11 -2.61
CA ASP A 20 -1.86 -12.91 -3.84
C ASP A 20 -0.45 -13.38 -4.25
N GLU A 21 -0.37 -14.15 -5.34
CA GLU A 21 0.91 -14.66 -5.89
C GLU A 21 1.87 -13.55 -6.35
N HIS A 22 1.35 -12.35 -6.60
CA HIS A 22 2.11 -11.18 -6.99
C HIS A 22 2.45 -10.26 -5.79
N GLY A 23 2.05 -10.65 -4.58
CA GLY A 23 2.30 -9.98 -3.32
C GLY A 23 1.39 -8.79 -3.02
N PHE A 24 0.23 -8.66 -3.67
CA PHE A 24 -0.79 -7.65 -3.37
C PHE A 24 -1.77 -8.14 -2.30
N LEU A 25 -2.31 -7.22 -1.50
CA LEU A 25 -3.27 -7.57 -0.45
C LEU A 25 -4.59 -8.05 -1.07
N LEU A 26 -5.07 -9.22 -0.64
CA LEU A 26 -6.31 -9.84 -1.15
C LEU A 26 -7.55 -9.00 -0.82
N ASP A 27 -7.59 -8.40 0.37
CA ASP A 27 -8.65 -7.49 0.78
C ASP A 27 -8.02 -6.24 1.42
N PRO A 28 -8.25 -5.05 0.85
CA PRO A 28 -7.76 -3.78 1.39
C PRO A 28 -8.11 -3.54 2.86
N HIS A 29 -9.19 -4.12 3.39
CA HIS A 29 -9.60 -3.95 4.79
C HIS A 29 -8.64 -4.60 5.80
N TYR A 30 -7.80 -5.55 5.38
CA TYR A 30 -6.76 -6.13 6.23
C TYR A 30 -5.52 -5.25 6.38
N TRP A 31 -5.48 -4.11 5.69
CA TRP A 31 -4.33 -3.22 5.75
C TRP A 31 -4.26 -2.51 7.11
N SER A 32 -3.02 -2.36 7.58
CA SER A 32 -2.64 -1.55 8.74
C SER A 32 -1.26 -0.94 8.48
N GLU A 33 -0.86 0.05 9.27
CA GLU A 33 0.51 0.57 9.21
C GLU A 33 1.56 -0.54 9.42
N HIS A 34 1.27 -1.51 10.30
CA HIS A 34 2.13 -2.68 10.47
C HIS A 34 2.24 -3.48 9.18
N MET A 35 1.12 -3.74 8.49
CA MET A 35 1.13 -4.43 7.19
C MET A 35 1.96 -3.66 6.16
N ALA A 36 1.86 -2.32 6.11
CA ALA A 36 2.68 -1.49 5.22
C ALA A 36 4.17 -1.65 5.52
N CYS A 37 4.56 -1.62 6.80
CA CYS A 37 5.94 -1.85 7.23
C CYS A 37 6.42 -3.26 6.85
N LEU A 38 5.58 -4.28 7.04
CA LEU A 38 5.90 -5.67 6.70
C LEU A 38 6.13 -5.86 5.19
N ILE A 39 5.22 -5.35 4.36
CA ILE A 39 5.36 -5.38 2.88
C ILE A 39 6.64 -4.66 2.45
N THR A 40 6.95 -3.53 3.08
CA THR A 40 8.18 -2.77 2.79
C THR A 40 9.42 -3.57 3.16
N ALA A 41 9.43 -4.22 4.32
CA ALA A 41 10.53 -5.08 4.76
C ALA A 41 10.71 -6.33 3.89
N MET A 42 9.61 -6.97 3.45
CA MET A 42 9.64 -8.11 2.52
C MET A 42 10.30 -7.76 1.18
N ASP A 43 10.12 -6.52 0.72
CA ASP A 43 10.74 -6.02 -0.49
C ASP A 43 12.18 -5.51 -0.26
N GLY A 44 12.74 -5.73 0.94
CA GLY A 44 14.09 -5.28 1.32
C GLY A 44 14.26 -3.76 1.36
N ARG A 45 13.15 -3.01 1.51
CA ARG A 45 13.16 -1.56 1.59
C ARG A 45 13.28 -1.09 3.04
N GLY A 46 13.86 0.10 3.23
CA GLY A 46 14.08 0.70 4.54
C GLY A 46 12.79 1.10 5.26
N THR A 47 12.91 1.91 6.31
CA THR A 47 11.77 2.33 7.13
C THR A 47 10.90 3.38 6.44
N LEU A 48 9.58 3.24 6.56
CA LEU A 48 8.60 4.23 6.10
C LEU A 48 8.70 5.53 6.91
N GLN A 49 9.18 6.59 6.27
CA GLN A 49 9.23 7.96 6.79
C GLN A 49 7.93 8.73 6.50
N ALA A 50 7.79 9.94 7.06
CA ALA A 50 6.60 10.79 6.91
C ALA A 50 6.14 10.97 5.44
N GLU A 51 7.07 11.19 4.52
CA GLU A 51 6.75 11.33 3.09
C GLU A 51 6.19 10.04 2.48
N HIS A 52 6.64 8.87 2.94
CA HIS A 52 6.07 7.60 2.50
C HIS A 52 4.62 7.47 2.97
N TRP A 53 4.35 7.82 4.24
CA TRP A 53 3.00 7.78 4.79
C TRP A 53 2.05 8.70 4.03
N SER A 54 2.48 9.92 3.68
CA SER A 54 1.67 10.83 2.87
C SER A 54 1.27 10.22 1.51
N VAL A 55 2.21 9.55 0.83
CA VAL A 55 1.93 8.86 -0.44
C VAL A 55 1.01 7.65 -0.24
N ILE A 56 1.29 6.82 0.76
CA ILE A 56 0.51 5.63 1.09
C ILE A 56 -0.95 6.00 1.37
N TYR A 57 -1.17 6.98 2.25
CA TYR A 57 -2.51 7.42 2.62
C TYR A 57 -3.26 8.03 1.44
N TYR A 58 -2.59 8.85 0.63
CA TYR A 58 -3.20 9.43 -0.57
C TYR A 58 -3.65 8.35 -1.56
N LEU A 59 -2.77 7.37 -1.87
CA LEU A 59 -3.11 6.26 -2.77
C LEU A 59 -4.31 5.48 -2.24
N ARG A 60 -4.27 5.16 -0.95
CA ARG A 60 -5.30 4.36 -0.28
C ARG A 60 -6.64 5.07 -0.26
N GLU A 61 -6.68 6.33 0.16
CA GLU A 61 -7.89 7.14 0.19
C GLU A 61 -8.49 7.31 -1.22
N HIS A 62 -7.65 7.62 -2.21
CA HIS A 62 -8.12 7.78 -3.59
C HIS A 62 -8.73 6.49 -4.13
N TYR A 63 -8.08 5.35 -3.93
CA TYR A 63 -8.61 4.07 -4.39
C TYR A 63 -9.91 3.69 -3.67
N LEU A 64 -9.97 3.83 -2.34
CA LEU A 64 -11.18 3.50 -1.58
C LEU A 64 -12.36 4.42 -1.91
N THR A 65 -12.08 5.65 -2.36
CA THR A 65 -13.11 6.63 -2.73
C THR A 65 -13.59 6.43 -4.17
N TYR A 66 -12.67 6.23 -5.12
CA TYR A 66 -12.97 6.26 -6.56
C TYR A 66 -12.86 4.90 -7.26
N GLY A 67 -12.35 3.86 -6.58
CA GLY A 67 -12.10 2.54 -7.17
C GLY A 67 -11.02 2.51 -8.25
N ALA A 68 -10.23 3.58 -8.39
CA ALA A 68 -9.32 3.78 -9.51
C ALA A 68 -7.94 4.29 -9.09
N LEU A 69 -6.96 4.05 -9.97
CA LEU A 69 -5.60 4.55 -9.87
C LEU A 69 -5.57 6.09 -10.00
N PRO A 70 -4.96 6.83 -9.07
CA PRO A 70 -4.78 8.25 -9.24
C PRO A 70 -3.75 8.53 -10.33
N ALA A 71 -3.99 9.60 -11.10
CA ALA A 71 -2.96 10.13 -11.99
C ALA A 71 -1.74 10.57 -11.15
N THR A 72 -0.54 10.15 -11.55
CA THR A 72 0.71 10.53 -10.85
C THR A 72 0.88 12.05 -10.74
N SER A 73 0.40 12.79 -11.73
CA SER A 73 0.39 14.25 -11.71
C SER A 73 -0.45 14.83 -10.56
N ASN A 74 -1.61 14.24 -10.28
CA ASN A 74 -2.47 14.67 -9.19
C ASN A 74 -1.83 14.36 -7.83
N LEU A 75 -1.29 13.14 -7.67
CA LEU A 75 -0.55 12.77 -6.47
C LEU A 75 0.61 13.74 -6.18
N CYS A 76 1.45 13.99 -7.19
CA CYS A 76 2.57 14.91 -7.08
C CYS A 76 2.15 16.34 -6.72
N LYS A 77 1.09 16.85 -7.36
CA LYS A 77 0.55 18.19 -7.08
C LYS A 77 0.00 18.29 -5.67
N THR A 78 -0.81 17.32 -5.24
CA THR A 78 -1.46 17.32 -3.92
C THR A 78 -0.44 17.24 -2.79
N LEU A 79 0.60 16.42 -2.95
CA LEU A 79 1.61 16.20 -1.91
C LEU A 79 2.81 17.15 -2.01
N GLY A 80 2.86 18.03 -3.02
CA GLY A 80 4.03 18.88 -3.28
C GLY A 80 5.29 18.10 -3.65
N LEU A 81 5.15 16.86 -4.12
CA LEU A 81 6.26 15.97 -4.46
C LEU A 81 6.52 15.95 -5.96
N LYS A 82 7.78 15.79 -6.35
CA LYS A 82 8.16 15.50 -7.73
C LYS A 82 8.09 13.99 -7.99
N LYS A 83 7.85 13.60 -9.25
CA LYS A 83 7.87 12.18 -9.68
C LYS A 83 9.16 11.46 -9.25
N ALA A 84 10.30 12.15 -9.35
CA ALA A 84 11.59 11.61 -8.93
C ALA A 84 11.65 11.32 -7.42
N GLN A 85 11.05 12.16 -6.58
CA GLN A 85 10.99 11.93 -5.13
C GLN A 85 10.13 10.71 -4.80
N VAL A 86 8.95 10.58 -5.43
CA VAL A 86 8.10 9.39 -5.26
C VAL A 86 8.85 8.11 -5.67
N LYS A 87 9.62 8.17 -6.78
CA LYS A 87 10.47 7.06 -7.21
C LYS A 87 11.60 6.76 -6.22
N GLN A 88 12.19 7.76 -5.58
CA GLN A 88 13.21 7.56 -4.55
C GLN A 88 12.63 6.92 -3.28
N LEU A 89 11.41 7.29 -2.89
CA LEU A 89 10.74 6.75 -1.71
C LEU A 89 10.40 5.26 -1.88
N PHE A 90 9.84 4.86 -3.02
CA PHE A 90 9.33 3.49 -3.19
C PHE A 90 10.11 2.62 -4.17
N GLY A 91 11.00 3.19 -4.98
CA GLY A 91 11.67 2.52 -6.08
C GLY A 91 10.81 2.39 -7.34
N SER A 92 9.53 2.02 -7.18
CA SER A 92 8.57 1.87 -8.28
C SER A 92 7.13 2.23 -7.86
N CYS A 93 6.27 2.46 -8.86
CA CYS A 93 4.85 2.68 -8.60
C CYS A 93 4.19 1.42 -8.03
N ARG A 94 4.59 0.23 -8.49
CA ARG A 94 4.13 -1.07 -7.96
C ARG A 94 4.41 -1.19 -6.47
N ALA A 95 5.61 -0.81 -6.04
CA ALA A 95 6.00 -0.83 -4.63
C ALA A 95 5.13 0.09 -3.77
N ALA A 96 4.87 1.32 -4.23
CA ALA A 96 3.98 2.26 -3.55
C ALA A 96 2.55 1.69 -3.42
N TRP A 97 2.02 1.12 -4.51
CA TRP A 97 0.68 0.53 -4.55
C TRP A 97 0.53 -0.65 -3.59
N ARG A 98 1.49 -1.59 -3.59
CA ARG A 98 1.51 -2.72 -2.66
C ARG A 98 1.59 -2.27 -1.20
N THR A 99 2.47 -1.31 -0.92
CA THR A 99 2.68 -0.79 0.44
C THR A 99 1.41 -0.10 0.99
N ALA A 100 0.61 0.51 0.11
CA ALA A 100 -0.69 1.07 0.45
C ALA A 100 -1.82 0.03 0.71
N GLY A 101 -1.50 -1.27 0.59
CA GLY A 101 -2.46 -2.36 0.81
C GLY A 101 -3.55 -2.41 -0.24
N LEU A 102 -3.25 -1.99 -1.46
CA LEU A 102 -4.19 -1.96 -2.55
C LEU A 102 -4.16 -3.28 -3.32
N PRO A 103 -5.30 -3.71 -3.88
CA PRO A 103 -5.40 -5.00 -4.53
C PRO A 103 -4.66 -4.96 -5.87
N ASN A 104 -4.49 -6.13 -6.47
CA ASN A 104 -3.85 -6.26 -7.77
C ASN A 104 -4.58 -5.40 -8.82
N PRO A 105 -3.89 -4.44 -9.48
CA PRO A 105 -4.50 -3.52 -10.43
C PRO A 105 -4.76 -4.16 -11.81
N GLY A 106 -4.36 -5.42 -12.01
CA GLY A 106 -4.45 -6.13 -13.30
C GLY A 106 -3.15 -6.05 -14.11
N GLU A 107 -2.96 -7.04 -14.99
CA GLU A 107 -1.72 -7.21 -15.77
C GLU A 107 -1.39 -5.97 -16.62
N GLU A 108 -2.38 -5.41 -17.31
CA GLU A 108 -2.22 -4.21 -18.13
C GLU A 108 -1.66 -3.04 -17.31
N ALA A 109 -2.26 -2.74 -16.16
CA ALA A 109 -1.81 -1.66 -15.29
C ALA A 109 -0.40 -1.89 -14.74
N LEU A 110 -0.04 -3.15 -14.43
CA LEU A 110 1.28 -3.50 -13.92
C LEU A 110 2.40 -3.20 -14.93
N THR A 111 2.15 -3.31 -16.23
CA THR A 111 3.15 -2.97 -17.26
C THR A 111 3.60 -1.50 -17.21
N TYR A 112 2.73 -0.61 -16.72
CA TYR A 112 3.00 0.82 -16.59
C TYR A 112 3.56 1.23 -15.21
N MET A 113 3.71 0.28 -14.28
CA MET A 113 4.12 0.53 -12.89
C MET A 113 5.61 0.27 -12.59
N ASN A 114 6.42 0.00 -13.61
CA ASN A 114 7.84 -0.33 -13.49
C ASN A 114 8.74 0.91 -13.29
#